data_AF-A0A7M3YYC6-F1
#
_entry.id   AF-A0A7M3YYC6-F1
#
_cell.length_a   1.000
_cell.length_b   1.000
_cell.length_c   1.000
_cell.angle_alpha   90.00
_cell.angle_beta   90.00
_cell.angle_gamma   90.00
#
_symmetry.space_group_name_H-M   'P 1'
#
loop_
_entity.id
_entity.type
_entity.pdbx_description
1 polymer ?
#
loop_
_entity_poly.entity_id
_entity_poly.type
_entity_poly.pdbx_seq_one_letter_code
_entity_poly.pdbx_strand_id
1 'polypeptide(L)'
;MDETIALNTFQGDFSTMWKLGIREPLWHMTWDWWWWLVMIDDPEGQRWGKQLMVLWSTKDNDRVEVNNTPWKPKGRPGVDEHGGMVIDGMVCAWWFDGERMHEPYIKRTCNMVA
;
A
#
# COMPACT_ATOMS: atom_id res chain seq x y z
N MET A 1 -4.36 43.03 14.52
CA MET A 1 -3.95 42.11 13.43
C MET A 1 -3.88 40.75 14.10
N ASP A 2 -4.83 39.88 13.78
CA ASP A 2 -5.18 38.73 14.62
C ASP A 2 -4.34 37.49 14.24
N GLU A 3 -3.45 37.08 15.15
CA GLU A 3 -2.58 35.91 15.05
C GLU A 3 -3.23 34.72 15.77
N THR A 4 -4.25 34.05 15.20
CA THR A 4 -4.56 32.65 15.55
C THR A 4 -5.58 32.01 14.59
N ILE A 5 -5.20 31.79 13.32
CA ILE A 5 -5.89 30.78 12.51
C ILE A 5 -5.14 29.46 12.74
N ALA A 6 -5.65 28.64 13.65
CA ALA A 6 -5.29 27.24 13.66
C ALA A 6 -5.63 26.67 12.27
N LEU A 7 -4.61 26.19 11.55
CA LEU A 7 -4.73 25.68 10.19
C LEU A 7 -5.60 24.42 10.19
N ASN A 8 -6.89 24.55 9.83
CA ASN A 8 -7.86 23.46 9.74
C ASN A 8 -7.61 22.50 8.55
N THR A 9 -6.42 22.53 7.94
CA THR A 9 -6.09 21.72 6.76
C THR A 9 -4.67 21.19 6.86
N PHE A 10 -4.46 19.97 6.35
CA PHE A 10 -3.15 19.35 6.27
C PHE A 10 -2.19 20.22 5.45
N GLN A 11 -1.00 20.51 6.01
CA GLN A 11 0.00 21.41 5.43
C GLN A 11 1.18 20.68 4.77
N GLY A 12 1.08 19.34 4.60
CA GLY A 12 2.16 18.58 3.98
C GLY A 12 2.22 18.72 2.46
N ASP A 13 3.33 18.27 1.89
CA ASP A 13 3.56 18.29 0.45
C ASP A 13 2.75 17.19 -0.27
N PHE A 14 1.79 17.59 -1.09
CA PHE A 14 1.01 16.68 -1.92
C PHE A 14 1.72 16.30 -3.23
N SER A 15 2.76 17.03 -3.65
CA SER A 15 3.39 16.86 -4.97
C SER A 15 4.13 15.52 -5.12
N THR A 16 4.39 14.84 -4.01
CA THR A 16 5.09 13.56 -3.91
C THR A 16 4.22 12.43 -3.36
N MET A 17 3.00 12.71 -2.89
CA MET A 17 2.14 11.74 -2.19
C MET A 17 1.84 10.47 -2.99
N TRP A 18 1.75 10.58 -4.31
CA TRP A 18 1.46 9.46 -5.22
C TRP A 18 2.68 9.01 -6.04
N LYS A 19 3.88 9.49 -5.70
CA LYS A 19 5.11 9.15 -6.42
C LYS A 19 5.90 8.09 -5.66
N LEU A 20 6.08 6.94 -6.29
CA LEU A 20 7.09 5.93 -5.94
C LEU A 20 8.38 6.18 -6.75
N GLY A 21 9.49 5.52 -6.39
CA GLY A 21 10.73 5.61 -7.18
C GLY A 21 11.39 7.00 -7.23
N ILE A 22 11.13 7.87 -6.25
CA ILE A 22 11.74 9.22 -6.16
C ILE A 22 13.27 9.15 -6.06
N ARG A 23 13.80 8.00 -5.61
CA ARG A 23 15.24 7.71 -5.51
C ARG A 23 15.57 6.51 -6.37
N GLU A 24 16.82 6.42 -6.80
CA GLU A 24 17.33 5.25 -7.50
C GLU A 24 17.13 3.99 -6.63
N PRO A 25 16.50 2.93 -7.16
CA PRO A 25 16.29 1.71 -6.42
C PRO A 25 17.63 1.01 -6.17
N LEU A 26 17.80 0.52 -4.94
CA LEU A 26 18.92 -0.31 -4.54
C LEU A 26 18.52 -1.77 -4.73
N TRP A 27 19.28 -2.46 -5.58
CA TRP A 27 19.02 -3.85 -5.91
C TRP A 27 18.96 -4.72 -4.64
N HIS A 28 17.90 -5.53 -4.54
CA HIS A 28 17.53 -6.35 -3.37
C HIS A 28 17.15 -5.61 -2.08
N MET A 29 17.30 -4.29 -2.01
CA MET A 29 17.07 -3.51 -0.78
C MET A 29 15.84 -2.60 -0.86
N THR A 30 15.51 -2.08 -2.05
CA THR A 30 14.35 -1.20 -2.21
C THR A 30 13.05 -2.00 -2.17
N TRP A 31 12.12 -1.52 -1.34
CA TRP A 31 10.78 -2.03 -1.18
C TRP A 31 9.79 -0.86 -1.23
N ASP A 32 8.99 -0.82 -2.29
CA ASP A 32 7.92 0.16 -2.44
C ASP A 32 6.58 -0.47 -2.06
N TRP A 33 5.76 0.29 -1.34
CA TRP A 33 4.49 -0.19 -0.80
C TRP A 33 3.51 0.96 -0.56
N TRP A 34 2.23 0.65 -0.65
CA TRP A 34 1.15 1.48 -0.14
C TRP A 34 0.10 0.59 0.51
N TRP A 35 -0.64 1.16 1.44
CA TRP A 35 -1.65 0.45 2.19
C TRP A 35 -2.87 1.32 2.42
N TRP A 36 -4.01 0.68 2.55
CA TRP A 36 -5.20 1.26 3.13
C TRP A 36 -5.51 0.51 4.41
N LEU A 37 -5.86 1.28 5.43
CA LEU A 37 -6.49 0.76 6.62
C LEU A 37 -7.84 1.44 6.77
N VAL A 38 -8.89 0.62 6.68
CA VAL A 38 -10.26 1.07 6.89
C VAL A 38 -10.68 0.58 8.28
N MET A 39 -10.94 1.54 9.16
CA MET A 39 -11.51 1.30 10.49
C MET A 39 -13.02 1.40 10.38
N ILE A 40 -13.73 0.36 10.84
CA ILE A 40 -15.19 0.25 10.76
C ILE A 40 -15.71 0.07 12.17
N ASP A 41 -16.66 0.89 12.58
CA ASP A 41 -17.30 0.72 13.88
C ASP A 41 -18.03 -0.61 13.95
N ASP A 42 -17.94 -1.27 15.11
CA ASP A 42 -18.72 -2.46 15.38
C ASP A 42 -20.04 -2.06 16.07
N PRO A 43 -21.22 -2.29 15.45
CA PRO A 43 -22.49 -1.96 16.07
C PRO A 43 -22.75 -2.74 17.36
N GLU A 44 -22.04 -3.84 17.61
CA GLU A 44 -22.12 -4.61 18.85
C GLU A 44 -21.20 -4.08 19.97
N GLY A 45 -20.43 -3.01 19.71
CA GLY A 45 -19.76 -2.21 20.73
C GLY A 45 -18.34 -2.67 21.08
N GLN A 46 -17.69 -3.50 20.27
CA GLN A 46 -16.29 -3.82 20.48
C GLN A 46 -15.41 -2.58 20.31
N ARG A 47 -14.58 -2.29 21.31
CA ARG A 47 -13.77 -1.05 21.40
C ARG A 47 -12.84 -0.84 20.19
N TRP A 48 -12.44 -1.91 19.52
CA TRP A 48 -11.49 -1.91 18.41
C TRP A 48 -12.14 -1.99 17.02
N GLY A 49 -13.48 -2.12 16.95
CA GLY A 49 -14.22 -2.22 15.69
C GLY A 49 -13.78 -3.39 14.81
N LYS A 50 -14.08 -3.27 13.51
CA LYS A 50 -13.63 -4.16 12.44
C LYS A 50 -12.62 -3.43 11.58
N GLN A 51 -11.70 -4.16 10.96
CA GLN A 51 -10.58 -3.54 10.24
C GLN A 51 -10.30 -4.27 8.93
N LEU A 52 -10.19 -3.50 7.84
CA LEU A 52 -9.68 -3.99 6.56
C LEU A 52 -8.32 -3.36 6.30
N MET A 53 -7.29 -4.19 6.19
CA MET A 53 -5.98 -3.80 5.70
C MET A 53 -5.81 -4.32 4.28
N VAL A 54 -5.50 -3.42 3.34
CA VAL A 54 -5.05 -3.80 1.99
C VAL A 54 -3.63 -3.29 1.84
N LEU A 55 -2.69 -4.16 1.50
CA LEU A 55 -1.31 -3.81 1.18
C LEU A 55 -1.04 -4.23 -0.26
N TRP A 56 -0.59 -3.29 -1.07
CA TRP A 56 0.13 -3.61 -2.29
C TRP A 56 1.60 -3.36 -2.04
N SER A 57 2.46 -4.24 -2.55
CA SER A 57 3.88 -3.99 -2.50
C SER A 57 4.66 -4.65 -3.62
N THR A 58 5.84 -4.11 -3.89
CA THR A 58 6.81 -4.61 -4.85
C THR A 58 8.20 -4.54 -4.23
N LYS A 59 9.08 -5.47 -4.58
CA LYS A 59 10.47 -5.45 -4.12
C LYS A 59 11.37 -5.63 -5.32
N ASP A 60 12.44 -4.85 -5.39
CA ASP A 60 13.43 -4.94 -6.46
C ASP A 60 14.28 -6.21 -6.27
N ASN A 61 13.73 -7.36 -6.67
CA ASN A 61 14.32 -8.68 -6.47
C ASN A 61 13.79 -9.67 -7.53
N ASP A 62 14.65 -10.55 -8.03
CA ASP A 62 14.30 -11.53 -9.09
C ASP A 62 13.24 -12.55 -8.64
N ARG A 63 13.10 -12.73 -7.32
CA ARG A 63 12.11 -13.60 -6.69
C ARG A 63 11.75 -13.07 -5.31
N VAL A 64 10.45 -12.96 -5.04
CA VAL A 64 9.90 -12.62 -3.74
C VAL A 64 9.04 -13.77 -3.27
N GLU A 65 9.17 -14.15 -2.00
CA GLU A 65 8.28 -15.14 -1.38
C GLU A 65 7.37 -14.41 -0.40
N VAL A 66 6.05 -14.45 -0.66
CA VAL A 66 5.04 -13.84 0.20
C VAL A 66 4.18 -14.96 0.75
N ASN A 67 4.22 -15.25 2.05
CA ASN A 67 3.43 -16.30 2.71
C ASN A 67 3.38 -17.63 1.92
N ASN A 68 4.52 -18.23 1.62
CA ASN A 68 4.68 -19.47 0.82
C ASN A 68 4.22 -19.40 -0.65
N THR A 69 3.97 -18.21 -1.19
CA THR A 69 3.72 -18.05 -2.63
C THR A 69 4.93 -17.39 -3.28
N PRO A 70 5.64 -18.11 -4.17
CA PRO A 70 6.70 -17.52 -4.96
C PRO A 70 6.09 -16.58 -6.00
N TRP A 71 6.56 -15.34 -6.02
CA TRP A 71 6.27 -14.35 -7.04
C TRP A 71 7.58 -13.97 -7.73
N LYS A 72 7.57 -13.97 -9.07
CA LYS A 72 8.67 -13.51 -9.91
C LYS A 72 8.18 -12.25 -10.63
N PRO A 73 8.71 -11.07 -10.30
CA PRO A 73 8.34 -9.84 -11.01
C PRO A 73 8.66 -9.99 -12.50
N LYS A 74 7.71 -9.68 -13.38
CA LYS A 74 7.89 -9.77 -14.84
C LYS A 74 8.68 -8.60 -15.44
N GLY A 75 8.95 -7.56 -14.65
CA GLY A 75 9.73 -6.40 -15.09
C GLY A 75 10.12 -5.51 -13.90
N ARG A 76 11.09 -4.62 -14.13
CA ARG A 76 11.39 -3.53 -13.21
C ARG A 76 10.24 -2.51 -13.24
N PRO A 77 9.97 -1.78 -12.13
CA PRO A 77 9.08 -0.62 -12.15
C PRO A 77 9.40 0.29 -13.36
N GLY A 78 8.40 0.60 -14.18
CA GLY A 78 8.56 1.37 -15.41
C GLY A 78 7.50 2.44 -15.56
N VAL A 79 7.70 3.35 -16.52
CA VAL A 79 6.73 4.39 -16.89
C VAL A 79 6.06 3.98 -18.19
N ASP A 80 4.73 4.03 -18.25
CA ASP A 80 3.96 3.75 -19.47
C ASP A 80 3.99 4.93 -20.46
N GLU A 81 3.34 4.75 -21.61
CA GLU A 81 3.28 5.74 -22.69
C GLU A 81 2.57 7.04 -22.29
N HIS A 82 1.84 7.05 -21.17
CA HIS A 82 1.12 8.20 -20.64
C HIS A 82 1.81 8.85 -19.44
N GLY A 83 3.01 8.38 -19.06
CA GLY A 83 3.73 8.89 -17.90
C GLY A 83 3.28 8.26 -16.57
N GLY A 84 2.37 7.28 -16.61
CA GLY A 84 1.91 6.54 -15.44
C GLY A 84 2.92 5.48 -15.04
N MET A 85 3.09 5.26 -13.74
CA MET A 85 4.01 4.20 -13.27
C MET A 85 3.31 2.85 -13.27
N VAL A 86 3.86 1.92 -14.04
CA VAL A 86 3.43 0.52 -14.06
C VAL A 86 4.43 -0.30 -13.26
N ILE A 87 3.94 -0.86 -12.16
CA ILE A 87 4.78 -1.63 -11.25
C ILE A 87 4.12 -2.98 -10.99
N ASP A 88 4.82 -4.06 -11.29
CA ASP A 88 4.39 -5.41 -10.94
C ASP A 88 4.51 -5.57 -9.41
N GLY A 89 3.50 -6.15 -8.79
CA GLY A 89 3.39 -6.25 -7.34
C GLY A 89 2.43 -7.34 -6.91
N MET A 90 2.35 -7.51 -5.59
CA MET A 90 1.37 -8.37 -4.96
C MET A 90 0.45 -7.56 -4.05
N VAL A 91 -0.85 -7.79 -4.18
CA VAL A 91 -1.83 -7.34 -3.20
C VAL A 91 -2.16 -8.47 -2.24
N CYS A 92 -2.07 -8.14 -0.96
CA CYS A 92 -2.56 -8.92 0.15
C CYS A 92 -3.62 -8.11 0.90
N ALA A 93 -4.68 -8.78 1.34
CA ALA A 93 -5.69 -8.18 2.21
C ALA A 93 -5.92 -9.03 3.45
N TRP A 94 -6.09 -8.35 4.58
CA TRP A 94 -6.41 -8.92 5.88
C TRP A 94 -7.70 -8.30 6.38
N TRP A 95 -8.58 -9.16 6.91
CA TRP A 95 -9.84 -8.74 7.49
C TRP A 95 -9.89 -9.14 8.95
N PHE A 96 -10.05 -8.17 9.84
CA PHE A 96 -10.33 -8.40 11.24
C PHE A 96 -11.84 -8.19 11.47
N ASP A 97 -12.53 -9.25 11.87
CA ASP A 97 -14.00 -9.25 12.01
C ASP A 97 -14.50 -8.71 13.36
N GLY A 98 -13.59 -8.26 14.22
CA GLY A 98 -13.87 -7.83 15.60
C GLY A 98 -13.43 -8.85 16.65
N GLU A 99 -13.19 -10.11 16.25
CA GLU A 99 -12.77 -11.19 17.15
C GLU A 99 -11.49 -11.88 16.67
N ARG A 100 -11.37 -12.13 15.36
CA ARG A 100 -10.24 -12.85 14.76
C ARG A 100 -9.74 -12.21 13.47
N MET A 101 -8.46 -12.44 13.20
CA MET A 101 -7.82 -12.04 11.95
C MET A 101 -8.00 -13.13 10.89
N HIS A 102 -8.50 -12.74 9.71
CA HIS A 102 -8.63 -13.60 8.54
C HIS A 102 -7.50 -13.31 7.57
N GLU A 103 -6.60 -14.27 7.40
CA GLU A 103 -5.39 -14.13 6.59
C GLU A 103 -5.17 -15.31 5.62
N PRO A 104 -4.80 -15.07 4.35
CA PRO A 104 -5.07 -13.89 3.52
C PRO A 104 -6.46 -13.97 2.87
N TYR A 105 -7.25 -12.90 2.96
CA TYR A 105 -8.56 -12.83 2.30
C TYR A 105 -8.44 -12.68 0.77
N ILE A 106 -7.43 -11.91 0.32
CA ILE A 106 -7.04 -11.77 -1.08
C ILE A 106 -5.51 -11.92 -1.16
N LYS A 107 -5.03 -12.69 -2.13
CA LYS A 107 -3.62 -12.81 -2.48
C LYS A 107 -3.48 -12.97 -3.99
N ARG A 108 -3.15 -11.88 -4.68
CA ARG A 108 -3.09 -11.85 -6.14
C ARG A 108 -1.93 -10.99 -6.62
N THR A 109 -1.30 -11.42 -7.70
CA THR A 109 -0.41 -10.56 -8.48
C THR A 109 -1.25 -9.50 -9.18
N CYS A 110 -0.86 -8.24 -9.08
CA CYS A 110 -1.51 -7.15 -9.78
C CYS A 110 -0.53 -6.02 -10.05
N ASN A 111 -0.64 -5.43 -11.23
CA ASN A 111 0.10 -4.22 -11.55
C ASN A 111 -0.60 -3.03 -10.88
N MET A 112 0.18 -2.16 -10.25
CA MET A 112 -0.27 -0.80 -10.02
C MET A 112 -0.18 -0.04 -11.35
N VAL A 113 -1.20 0.77 -11.63
CA VAL A 113 -1.15 1.85 -12.62
C VAL A 113 -1.53 3.12 -11.86
N ALA A 114 -0.63 4.11 -11.81
CA ALA A 114 -0.81 5.37 -11.09
C ALA A 114 -0.34 6.56 -11.94
#